data_AF-A0A401R5F6-F1
#
_entry.id   AF-A0A401R5F6-F1
#
_cell.length_a   1.000
_cell.length_b   1.000
_cell.length_c   1.000
_cell.angle_alpha   90.00
_cell.angle_beta   90.00
_cell.angle_gamma   90.00
#
_symmetry.space_group_name_H-M   'P 1'
#
loop_
_entity.id
_entity.type
_entity.pdbx_description
1 polymer ?
#
loop_
_entity_poly.entity_id
_entity_poly.type
_entity_poly.pdbx_seq_one_letter_code
_entity_poly.pdbx_strand_id
1 'polypeptide(L)'
;MNVATPLVAQASTLECLARIASKYPALPGAYIVVSQIVPNRVGVQLHGFQAVEAWREALGVPFEQVVLSRFSPDRVVLEFSTTVRQLGLEAVDFEVYGIEDVAAPEAGAS
;
A
#
# COMPACT_ATOMS: atom_id res chain seq x y z
N MET A 1 23.78 -22.38 6.58
CA MET A 1 23.65 -21.65 5.30
C MET A 1 22.27 -21.03 5.28
N ASN A 2 22.17 -19.70 5.15
CA ASN A 2 20.89 -19.05 4.94
C ASN A 2 20.51 -19.26 3.47
N VAL A 3 19.50 -20.09 3.19
CA VAL A 3 19.07 -20.37 1.82
C VAL A 3 18.19 -19.20 1.38
N ALA A 4 18.61 -18.50 0.33
CA ALA A 4 17.79 -17.42 -0.23
C ALA A 4 16.45 -17.97 -0.71
N THR A 5 15.35 -17.30 -0.37
CA THR A 5 14.02 -17.65 -0.86
C THR A 5 14.02 -17.57 -2.39
N PRO A 6 13.58 -18.62 -3.11
CA PRO A 6 13.57 -18.58 -4.57
C PRO A 6 12.52 -17.59 -5.08
N LEU A 7 12.77 -16.98 -6.23
CA LEU A 7 11.86 -16.00 -6.85
C LEU A 7 10.43 -16.54 -7.03
N VAL A 8 10.28 -17.85 -7.28
CA VAL A 8 8.97 -18.49 -7.45
C VAL A 8 8.05 -18.34 -6.22
N ALA A 9 8.61 -18.15 -5.03
CA ALA A 9 7.82 -17.90 -3.83
C ALA A 9 7.07 -16.55 -3.90
N GLN A 10 7.51 -15.62 -4.74
CA GLN A 10 6.87 -14.31 -4.95
C GLN A 10 5.88 -14.32 -6.12
N ALA A 11 5.69 -15.45 -6.82
CA ALA A 11 4.88 -15.54 -8.03
C ALA A 11 3.43 -15.07 -7.80
N SER A 12 2.79 -15.52 -6.72
CA SER A 12 1.42 -15.10 -6.36
C SER A 12 1.32 -13.58 -6.19
N THR A 13 2.30 -12.96 -5.53
CA THR A 13 2.33 -11.51 -5.32
C THR A 13 2.51 -10.75 -6.63
N LEU A 14 3.45 -11.18 -7.47
CA LEU A 14 3.71 -10.55 -8.77
C LEU A 14 2.51 -10.68 -9.71
N GLU A 15 1.87 -11.85 -9.75
CA GLU A 15 0.67 -12.07 -10.54
C GLU A 15 -0.52 -11.25 -10.02
N CYS A 16 -0.67 -11.16 -8.69
CA CYS A 16 -1.69 -10.31 -8.08
C CYS A 16 -1.53 -8.84 -8.47
N LEU A 17 -0.31 -8.31 -8.42
CA LEU A 17 0.00 -6.94 -8.86
C LEU A 17 -0.30 -6.74 -10.34
N ALA A 18 0.08 -7.68 -11.21
CA ALA A 18 -0.21 -7.60 -12.65
C ALA A 18 -1.72 -7.60 -12.93
N ARG A 19 -2.49 -8.42 -12.20
CA ARG A 19 -3.96 -8.46 -12.29
C ARG A 19 -4.60 -7.15 -11.80
N ILE A 20 -4.11 -6.56 -10.71
CA ILE A 20 -4.56 -5.25 -10.20
C ILE A 20 -4.31 -4.17 -11.26
N ALA A 21 -3.09 -4.09 -11.79
CA ALA A 21 -2.73 -3.11 -12.81
C ALA A 21 -3.58 -3.24 -14.08
N SER A 22 -3.88 -4.48 -14.49
CA SER A 22 -4.74 -4.75 -15.65
C SER A 22 -6.21 -4.39 -15.39
N LYS A 23 -6.71 -4.62 -14.18
CA LYS A 23 -8.10 -4.35 -13.78
C LYS A 23 -8.36 -2.85 -13.57
N TYR A 24 -7.37 -2.11 -13.08
CA TYR A 24 -7.48 -0.69 -12.74
C TYR A 24 -6.39 0.13 -13.43
N PRO A 25 -6.50 0.37 -14.76
CA PRO A 25 -5.45 1.04 -15.53
C PRO A 25 -5.23 2.51 -15.15
N ALA A 26 -6.20 3.14 -14.49
CA ALA A 26 -6.09 4.50 -13.97
C ALA A 26 -5.54 4.57 -12.54
N LEU A 27 -5.20 3.43 -11.94
CA LEU A 27 -4.70 3.40 -10.56
C LEU A 27 -3.33 4.10 -10.49
N PRO A 28 -3.12 5.03 -9.54
CA PRO A 28 -1.85 5.74 -9.42
C PRO A 28 -0.68 4.77 -9.26
N GLY A 29 0.41 5.04 -9.98
CA GLY A 29 1.66 4.30 -9.82
C GLY A 29 2.21 4.45 -8.40
N ALA A 30 2.93 3.42 -7.94
CA ALA A 30 3.41 3.33 -6.57
C ALA A 30 4.86 2.84 -6.51
N TYR A 31 5.55 3.16 -5.42
CA TYR A 31 6.77 2.45 -5.05
C TYR A 31 6.38 1.16 -4.33
N ILE A 32 6.72 0.01 -4.91
CA ILE A 32 6.25 -1.30 -4.47
C ILE A 32 7.43 -2.14 -4.00
N VAL A 33 7.31 -2.73 -2.82
CA VAL A 33 8.31 -3.61 -2.22
C VAL A 33 7.67 -4.96 -1.91
N VAL A 34 8.18 -6.03 -2.52
CA VAL A 34 7.76 -7.40 -2.20
C VAL A 34 8.75 -7.99 -1.20
N SER A 35 8.26 -8.48 -0.07
CA SER A 35 9.13 -9.05 0.97
C SER A 35 9.79 -10.35 0.50
N GLN A 36 11.06 -10.54 0.87
CA GLN A 36 11.79 -11.79 0.63
C GLN A 36 11.65 -12.78 1.80
N ILE A 37 11.26 -12.28 2.97
CA ILE A 37 11.07 -13.05 4.22
C ILE A 37 9.63 -13.57 4.30
N VAL A 38 8.67 -12.76 3.87
CA VAL A 38 7.23 -13.08 3.83
C VAL A 38 6.75 -12.85 2.40
N PRO A 39 6.90 -13.84 1.49
CA PRO A 39 6.77 -13.62 0.03
C PRO A 39 5.40 -13.14 -0.43
N ASN A 40 4.36 -13.39 0.37
CA ASN A 40 3.00 -12.95 0.13
C ASN A 40 2.68 -11.57 0.74
N ARG A 41 3.68 -10.84 1.24
CA ARG A 41 3.51 -9.46 1.75
C ARG A 41 4.09 -8.44 0.79
N VAL A 42 3.33 -7.38 0.54
CA VAL A 42 3.72 -6.25 -0.29
C VAL A 42 3.51 -4.92 0.43
N GLY A 43 4.55 -4.09 0.44
CA GLY A 43 4.47 -2.69 0.82
C GLY A 43 4.22 -1.82 -0.40
N VAL A 44 3.28 -0.89 -0.29
CA VAL A 44 2.92 0.06 -1.35
C VAL A 44 3.01 1.48 -0.78
N GLN A 45 3.94 2.25 -1.32
CA GLN A 45 4.12 3.65 -0.96
C GLN A 45 3.62 4.55 -2.08
N LEU A 46 2.75 5.49 -1.73
CA LEU A 46 2.04 6.38 -2.64
C LEU A 46 2.39 7.83 -2.40
N HIS A 47 2.24 8.64 -3.44
CA HIS A 47 2.44 10.08 -3.36
C HIS A 47 1.11 10.78 -3.07
N GLY A 48 0.91 11.16 -1.81
CA GLY A 48 -0.27 11.89 -1.34
C GLY A 48 -1.48 11.01 -1.01
N PHE A 49 -2.42 11.58 -0.28
CA PHE A 49 -3.60 10.89 0.27
C PHE A 49 -4.63 10.55 -0.81
N GLN A 50 -4.73 11.37 -1.86
CA GLN A 50 -5.60 11.05 -2.99
C GLN A 50 -5.23 9.73 -3.67
N ALA A 51 -3.92 9.43 -3.76
CA ALA A 51 -3.45 8.17 -4.31
C ALA A 51 -3.78 7.00 -3.39
N VAL A 52 -3.66 7.18 -2.06
CA VAL A 52 -4.04 6.17 -1.06
C VAL A 52 -5.53 5.83 -1.17
N GLU A 53 -6.41 6.83 -1.30
CA GLU A 53 -7.85 6.62 -1.47
C GLU A 53 -8.18 5.85 -2.77
N ALA A 54 -7.51 6.17 -3.88
CA ALA A 54 -7.69 5.42 -5.13
C ALA A 54 -7.31 3.93 -4.97
N TRP A 55 -6.23 3.64 -4.25
CA TRP A 55 -5.84 2.27 -3.91
C TRP A 55 -6.82 1.59 -2.97
N ARG A 56 -7.33 2.31 -1.95
CA ARG A 56 -8.35 1.81 -1.03
C ARG A 56 -9.59 1.33 -1.79
N GLU A 57 -10.11 2.17 -2.69
CA GLU A 57 -11.29 1.85 -3.49
C GLU A 57 -11.05 0.66 -4.43
N ALA A 58 -9.91 0.64 -5.12
CA ALA A 58 -9.55 -0.44 -6.02
C ALA A 58 -9.44 -1.80 -5.30
N LEU A 59 -8.95 -1.79 -4.06
CA LEU A 59 -8.81 -2.99 -3.22
C LEU A 59 -10.07 -3.30 -2.38
N GLY A 60 -11.13 -2.49 -2.50
CA GLY A 60 -12.39 -2.71 -1.79
C GLY A 60 -12.29 -2.55 -0.28
N VAL A 61 -11.36 -1.73 0.20
CA VAL A 61 -11.15 -1.48 1.63
C VAL A 61 -12.16 -0.42 2.11
N PRO A 62 -12.92 -0.70 3.18
CA PRO A 62 -13.89 0.26 3.70
C PRO A 62 -13.17 1.42 4.42
N PHE A 63 -13.78 2.60 4.46
CA PHE A 63 -13.15 3.83 4.96
C PHE A 63 -12.74 3.71 6.44
N GLU A 64 -13.48 2.92 7.22
CA GLU A 64 -13.24 2.71 8.66
C GLU A 64 -11.95 1.91 8.95
N GLN A 65 -11.34 1.31 7.93
CA GLN A 65 -10.06 0.60 8.04
C GLN A 65 -8.86 1.48 7.66
N VAL A 66 -9.09 2.74 7.27
CA VAL A 66 -8.03 3.70 6.99
C VAL A 66 -7.64 4.41 8.29
N VAL A 67 -6.35 4.47 8.54
CA VAL A 67 -5.78 5.14 9.70
C VAL A 67 -5.03 6.39 9.24
N LEU A 68 -5.42 7.54 9.80
CA LEU A 68 -4.63 8.76 9.72
C LEU A 68 -3.84 8.89 11.02
N SER A 69 -2.51 8.85 10.94
CA SER A 69 -1.64 8.98 12.11
C SER A 69 -0.54 10.02 11.87
N ARG A 70 0.05 10.49 12.96
CA ARG A 70 1.17 11.45 12.90
C ARG A 70 2.47 10.68 12.75
N PHE A 71 3.20 10.93 11.66
CA PHE A 71 4.50 10.31 11.39
C PHE A 71 5.65 11.11 12.00
N SER A 72 5.59 12.44 11.88
CA SER A 72 6.53 13.39 12.48
C SER A 72 5.79 14.70 12.83
N PRO A 73 6.41 15.68 13.52
CA PRO A 73 5.75 16.94 13.86
C PRO A 73 5.13 17.67 12.66
N ASP A 74 5.77 17.52 11.50
CA ASP A 74 5.49 18.14 10.22
C ASP A 74 4.89 17.18 9.19
N ARG A 75 4.64 15.91 9.52
CA ARG A 75 4.09 14.93 8.56
C ARG A 75 3.03 14.02 9.14
N VAL A 76 2.03 13.74 8.31
CA VAL A 76 0.97 12.78 8.57
C VAL A 76 1.06 11.63 7.57
N VAL A 77 0.66 10.44 8.02
CA VAL A 77 0.56 9.25 7.20
C VAL A 77 -0.89 8.80 7.16
N LEU A 78 -1.37 8.51 5.95
CA LEU A 78 -2.64 7.84 5.72
C LEU A 78 -2.32 6.42 5.25
N GLU A 79 -2.79 5.42 5.97
CA GLU A 79 -2.44 4.03 5.74
C GLU A 79 -3.62 3.08 5.91
N PHE A 80 -3.56 1.94 5.23
CA PHE A 80 -4.44 0.81 5.45
C PHE A 80 -3.73 -0.50 5.11
N SER A 81 -4.26 -1.59 5.66
CA SER A 81 -3.82 -2.94 5.31
C SER A 81 -5.00 -3.78 4.85
N THR A 82 -4.76 -4.68 3.90
CA THR A 82 -5.79 -5.60 3.41
C THR A 82 -5.18 -6.88 2.85
N THR A 83 -5.96 -7.94 2.76
CA THR A 83 -5.57 -9.19 2.13
C THR A 83 -6.36 -9.39 0.85
N VAL A 84 -5.67 -9.44 -0.28
CA VAL A 84 -6.27 -9.72 -1.58
C VAL A 84 -6.25 -11.23 -1.83
N ARG A 85 -7.41 -11.81 -2.08
CA ARG A 85 -7.57 -13.23 -2.46
C ARG A 85 -7.99 -13.33 -3.92
N GLN A 86 -7.24 -14.09 -4.69
CA GLN A 86 -7.53 -14.35 -6.10
C GLN A 86 -7.64 -15.86 -6.33
N LEU A 87 -8.58 -16.27 -7.17
CA LEU A 87 -8.76 -17.68 -7.48
C LEU A 87 -7.48 -18.26 -8.09
N GLY A 88 -6.99 -19.35 -7.50
CA GLY A 88 -5.79 -20.05 -7.95
C GLY A 88 -4.46 -19.47 -7.44
N LEU A 89 -4.48 -18.43 -6.60
CA LEU A 89 -3.28 -17.83 -6.02
C LEU A 89 -3.35 -17.81 -4.49
N GLU A 90 -2.18 -17.71 -3.86
CA GLU A 90 -2.08 -17.44 -2.44
C GLU A 90 -2.61 -16.05 -2.11
N ALA A 91 -3.09 -15.87 -0.88
CA ALA A 91 -3.56 -14.59 -0.40
C ALA A 91 -2.39 -13.63 -0.20
N VAL A 92 -2.51 -12.41 -0.72
CA VAL A 92 -1.45 -11.40 -0.67
C VAL A 92 -1.84 -10.31 0.30
N ASP A 93 -0.99 -10.05 1.28
CA ASP A 93 -1.16 -9.02 2.29
C ASP A 93 -0.53 -7.70 1.81
N PHE A 94 -1.34 -6.66 1.72
CA PHE A 94 -0.95 -5.31 1.32
C PHE A 94 -0.84 -4.43 2.55
N GLU A 95 0.27 -3.69 2.64
CA GLU A 95 0.45 -2.55 3.54
C GLU A 95 0.60 -1.31 2.65
N VAL A 96 -0.42 -0.45 2.64
CA VAL A 96 -0.50 0.71 1.73
C VAL A 96 -0.43 1.99 2.54
N TYR A 97 0.44 2.92 2.17
CA TYR A 97 0.54 4.21 2.85
C TYR A 97 0.97 5.34 1.92
N GLY A 98 0.60 6.56 2.31
CA GLY A 98 1.08 7.81 1.73
C GLY A 98 1.42 8.80 2.84
N ILE A 99 2.38 9.68 2.58
CA ILE A 99 2.84 10.69 3.54
C ILE A 99 2.63 12.08 2.94
N GLU A 100 2.07 12.99 3.73
CA GLU A 100 1.93 14.41 3.40
C GLU A 100 2.51 15.29 4.50
N ASP A 101 2.97 16.48 4.12
CA ASP A 101 3.40 17.49 5.07
C ASP A 101 2.17 18.18 5.70
N VAL A 102 2.24 18.43 7.00
CA VAL A 102 1.23 19.20 7.73
C VAL A 102 1.47 20.68 7.44
N ALA A 103 0.46 21.37 6.93
CA ALA A 103 0.52 22.82 6.77
C ALA A 103 0.90 23.48 8.11
N ALA A 104 1.90 24.35 8.10
CA ALA A 104 2.24 25.13 9.28
C ALA A 104 0.99 25.90 9.75
N PRO A 105 0.71 25.98 11.07
CA PRO A 105 -0.38 26.81 11.54
C PRO A 105 -0.16 28.24 11.04
N GLU A 106 -1.20 28.85 10.44
CA GLU A 106 -1.14 30.25 10.05
C GLU A 106 -0.76 31.06 11.29
N ALA A 107 0.36 31.79 11.22
CA ALA A 107 0.81 32.68 12.27
C ALA A 107 -0.20 33.83 12.39
N GLY A 108 -1.28 33.65 13.14
CA GLY A 108 -2.35 34.66 13.19
C GLY A 108 -3.55 34.42 14.11
N ALA A 109 -3.67 33.28 14.79
CA ALA A 109 -4.69 33.14 15.84
C ALA A 109 -4.10 33.60 17.19
N SER A 110 -4.23 34.89 17.47
CA SER A 110 -3.99 35.49 18.80
C SER A 110 -5.22 35.34 19.69
#